data_AF-A0A7Y9MPA9-F1
#
_entry.id   AF-A0A7Y9MPA9-F1
#
_cell.length_a   1.000
_cell.length_b   1.000
_cell.length_c   1.000
_cell.angle_alpha   90.00
_cell.angle_beta   90.00
_cell.angle_gamma   90.00
#
_symmetry.space_group_name_H-M   'P 1'
#
loop_
_entity.id
_entity.type
_entity.pdbx_description
1 polymer ?
#
loop_
_entity_poly.entity_id
_entity_poly.type
_entity_poly.pdbx_seq_one_letter_code
_entity_poly.pdbx_strand_id
1 'polypeptide(L)'
;MAVRVFLVVLVAVAAPAHAQQVYKCVSGKAVTYQSAPCVSGSAVKSWDAAPVPEPSNAELWRRYRMQQELDQRYAAQHSSSRAYGASVSGSQSGSACEAAKRQRDAVYKAAGLKRSFELSSRMDGQVHDACK
;
A
#
# COMPACT_ATOMS: atom_id res chain seq x y z
N MET A 1 29.85 9.09 -51.94
CA MET A 1 28.95 7.94 -52.21
C MET A 1 28.78 7.05 -50.98
N ALA A 2 29.86 6.62 -50.32
CA ALA A 2 29.81 5.72 -49.15
C ALA A 2 28.99 6.24 -47.95
N VAL A 3 29.10 7.53 -47.60
CA VAL A 3 28.38 8.14 -46.46
C VAL A 3 26.85 8.15 -46.67
N ARG A 4 26.40 8.36 -47.90
CA ARG A 4 24.96 8.34 -48.24
C ARG A 4 24.38 6.93 -48.14
N VAL A 5 25.14 5.92 -48.58
CA VAL A 5 24.74 4.51 -48.45
C VAL A 5 24.72 4.09 -46.98
N PHE A 6 25.71 4.51 -46.19
CA PHE A 6 25.76 4.23 -44.75
C PHE A 6 24.59 4.85 -43.97
N LEU A 7 24.20 6.09 -44.31
CA LEU A 7 23.03 6.75 -43.71
C LEU A 7 21.72 6.06 -44.06
N VAL A 8 21.55 5.59 -45.30
CA VAL A 8 20.34 4.87 -45.72
C VAL A 8 20.24 3.52 -45.00
N VAL A 9 21.34 2.80 -44.83
CA VAL A 9 21.38 1.53 -44.07
C VAL A 9 21.06 1.75 -42.59
N LEU A 10 21.56 2.82 -41.97
CA LEU A 10 21.26 3.15 -40.57
C LEU A 10 19.78 3.48 -40.33
N VAL A 11 19.12 4.16 -41.28
CA VAL A 11 17.67 4.44 -41.20
C VAL A 11 16.84 3.18 -41.41
N ALA A 12 17.29 2.24 -42.23
CA ALA A 12 16.57 0.98 -42.47
C ALA A 12 16.60 0.00 -41.28
N VAL A 13 17.60 0.11 -40.39
CA VAL A 13 17.71 -0.70 -39.16
C VAL A 13 16.95 -0.09 -37.98
N ALA A 14 16.41 1.13 -38.13
CA ALA A 14 15.44 1.70 -37.20
C ALA A 14 14.08 0.99 -37.40
N ALA A 15 13.99 -0.26 -36.95
CA ALA A 15 12.71 -0.93 -36.78
C ALA A 15 11.78 0.00 -35.98
N PRO A 16 10.50 0.14 -36.37
CA PRO A 16 9.58 1.00 -35.66
C PRO A 16 9.54 0.55 -34.21
N ALA A 17 9.97 1.45 -33.32
CA ALA A 17 9.89 1.25 -31.89
C ALA A 17 8.40 1.27 -31.51
N HIS A 18 7.71 0.15 -31.67
CA HIS A 18 6.35 -0.10 -31.17
C HIS A 18 6.36 -0.27 -29.63
N ALA A 19 7.20 0.50 -28.93
CA ALA A 19 7.39 0.43 -27.48
C ALA A 19 6.18 0.98 -26.69
N GLN A 20 5.19 1.56 -27.39
CA GLN A 20 4.00 2.15 -26.79
C GLN A 20 2.74 1.30 -26.94
N GLN A 21 2.85 0.06 -27.44
CA GLN A 21 1.71 -0.85 -27.49
C GLN A 21 2.07 -2.17 -26.80
N VAL A 22 1.22 -2.62 -25.90
CA VAL A 22 1.38 -3.91 -25.20
C VAL A 22 0.34 -4.86 -25.77
N TYR A 23 0.78 -6.01 -26.25
CA TYR A 23 -0.08 -7.08 -26.74
C TYR A 23 -0.11 -8.22 -25.74
N LYS A 24 -1.32 -8.72 -25.46
CA LYS A 24 -1.51 -10.01 -24.81
C LYS A 24 -1.59 -11.09 -25.88
N CYS A 25 -0.55 -11.88 -25.98
CA CYS A 25 -0.46 -13.01 -26.88
C CYS A 25 -0.80 -14.30 -26.13
N VAL A 26 -1.54 -15.19 -26.77
CA VAL A 26 -1.87 -16.51 -26.22
C VAL A 26 -1.44 -17.56 -27.24
N SER A 27 -0.57 -18.47 -26.83
CA SER A 27 -0.13 -19.61 -27.65
C SER A 27 -0.38 -20.90 -26.87
N GLY A 28 -1.42 -21.62 -27.25
CA GLY A 28 -1.92 -22.77 -26.50
C GLY A 28 -2.33 -22.37 -25.07
N LYS A 29 -1.59 -22.87 -24.07
CA LYS A 29 -1.81 -22.55 -22.64
C LYS A 29 -0.92 -21.41 -22.11
N ALA A 30 0.03 -20.91 -22.90
CA ALA A 30 0.96 -19.86 -22.49
C ALA A 30 0.38 -18.48 -22.82
N VAL A 31 0.48 -17.54 -21.86
CA VAL A 31 0.10 -16.13 -22.04
C VAL A 31 1.36 -15.28 -21.91
N THR A 32 1.67 -14.49 -22.93
CA THR A 32 2.81 -13.57 -22.92
C THR A 32 2.33 -12.14 -23.16
N TYR A 33 2.98 -11.19 -22.49
CA TYR A 33 2.78 -9.77 -22.71
C TYR A 33 4.03 -9.22 -23.36
N GLN A 34 3.90 -8.57 -24.51
CA GLN A 34 5.03 -8.13 -25.31
C GLN A 34 4.71 -6.83 -26.04
N SER A 35 5.75 -6.05 -26.36
CA SER A 35 5.64 -4.81 -27.15
C SER A 35 5.64 -5.04 -28.65
N ALA A 36 6.07 -6.23 -29.10
CA ALA A 36 5.97 -6.64 -30.49
C ALA A 36 4.62 -7.32 -30.76
N PRO A 37 4.03 -7.16 -31.96
CA PRO A 37 2.84 -7.91 -32.36
C PRO A 37 3.01 -9.42 -32.17
N CYS A 38 1.93 -10.14 -31.89
CA CYS A 38 1.97 -11.58 -31.67
C CYS A 38 2.40 -12.32 -32.95
N VAL A 39 3.35 -13.26 -32.83
CA VAL A 39 3.95 -13.98 -33.96
C VAL A 39 2.95 -14.92 -34.66
N SER A 40 2.01 -15.52 -33.92
CA SER A 40 1.15 -16.60 -34.40
C SER A 40 -0.35 -16.32 -34.23
N GLY A 41 -0.82 -15.16 -34.69
CA GLY A 41 -2.25 -14.80 -34.71
C GLY A 41 -2.56 -13.45 -34.07
N SER A 42 -3.83 -13.05 -34.14
CA SER A 42 -4.33 -11.78 -33.59
C SER A 42 -4.11 -11.70 -32.08
N ALA A 43 -3.65 -10.55 -31.61
CA ALA A 43 -3.57 -10.27 -30.18
C ALA A 43 -4.97 -10.40 -29.57
N VAL A 44 -5.08 -11.14 -28.45
CA VAL A 44 -6.35 -11.26 -27.73
C VAL A 44 -6.79 -9.89 -27.20
N LYS A 45 -5.81 -9.07 -26.84
CA LYS A 45 -6.02 -7.68 -26.47
C LYS A 45 -4.73 -6.89 -26.70
N SER A 46 -4.88 -5.64 -27.12
CA SER A 46 -3.82 -4.65 -27.13
C SER A 46 -4.19 -3.48 -26.22
N TRP A 47 -3.16 -2.83 -25.68
CA TRP A 47 -3.28 -1.57 -24.93
C TRP A 47 -2.23 -0.60 -25.42
N ASP A 48 -2.57 0.67 -25.45
CA ASP A 48 -1.59 1.73 -25.61
C ASP A 48 -0.94 2.00 -24.26
N ALA A 49 0.36 1.77 -24.18
CA ALA A 49 1.22 2.13 -23.06
C ALA A 49 1.60 3.61 -23.16
N ALA A 50 0.60 4.48 -23.07
CA ALA A 50 0.82 5.92 -23.01
C ALA A 50 1.66 6.24 -21.76
N PRO A 51 2.83 6.91 -21.93
CA PRO A 51 3.61 7.36 -20.78
C PRO A 51 2.77 8.28 -19.91
N VAL A 52 2.75 8.01 -18.60
CA VAL A 52 2.14 8.94 -17.64
C VAL A 52 2.96 10.23 -17.67
N PRO A 53 2.34 11.41 -17.85
CA PRO A 53 3.08 12.67 -17.86
C PRO A 53 3.76 12.88 -16.51
N GLU A 54 4.94 13.51 -16.53
CA GLU A 54 5.62 13.87 -15.30
C GLU A 54 4.74 14.80 -14.46
N PRO A 55 4.68 14.60 -13.13
CA PRO A 55 3.87 15.44 -12.26
C PRO A 55 4.38 16.88 -12.28
N SER A 56 3.46 17.83 -12.31
CA SER A 56 3.82 19.25 -12.18
C SER A 56 4.47 19.54 -10.82
N ASN A 57 5.25 20.63 -10.73
CA ASN A 57 5.78 21.10 -9.46
C ASN A 57 4.70 21.32 -8.40
N ALA A 58 3.53 21.83 -8.79
CA ALA A 58 2.39 22.02 -7.87
C ALA A 58 1.87 20.70 -7.31
N GLU A 59 1.86 19.65 -8.14
CA GLU A 59 1.43 18.32 -7.72
C GLU A 59 2.47 17.63 -6.82
N LEU A 60 3.76 17.79 -7.11
CA LEU A 60 4.84 17.34 -6.24
C LEU A 60 4.74 17.99 -4.85
N TRP A 61 4.52 19.30 -4.78
CA TRP A 61 4.31 20.00 -3.51
C TRP A 61 3.04 19.58 -2.77
N ARG A 62 1.97 19.22 -3.49
CA ARG A 62 0.78 18.63 -2.88
C ARG A 62 1.10 17.28 -2.25
N ARG A 63 1.77 16.38 -2.98
CA ARG A 63 2.17 15.04 -2.49
C ARG A 63 3.09 15.14 -1.28
N TYR A 64 4.07 16.04 -1.33
CA TYR A 64 4.99 16.30 -0.22
C TYR A 64 4.25 16.70 1.07
N ARG A 65 3.30 17.65 0.98
CA ARG A 65 2.52 18.09 2.15
C ARG A 65 1.65 16.97 2.72
N MET A 66 1.02 16.16 1.88
CA MET A 66 0.24 15.01 2.33
C MET A 66 1.13 13.97 3.04
N GLN A 67 2.31 13.69 2.49
CA GLN A 67 3.28 12.79 3.13
C GLN A 67 3.71 13.32 4.50
N GLN A 68 4.03 14.61 4.60
CA GLN A 68 4.44 15.23 5.85
C GLN A 68 3.34 15.15 6.93
N GLU A 69 2.07 15.35 6.55
CA GLU A 69 0.93 15.21 7.46
C GLU A 69 0.77 13.76 7.95
N LEU A 70 0.91 12.78 7.05
CA LEU A 70 0.86 11.36 7.41
C LEU A 70 2.01 11.00 8.35
N ASP A 71 3.23 11.44 8.05
CA ASP A 71 4.41 11.16 8.88
C ASP A 71 4.24 11.73 10.29
N GLN A 72 3.69 12.95 10.42
CA GLN A 72 3.38 13.54 11.72
C GLN A 72 2.34 12.72 12.50
N ARG A 73 1.28 12.26 11.84
CA ARG A 73 0.26 11.40 12.46
C ARG A 73 0.84 10.08 12.91
N TYR A 74 1.65 9.43 12.06
CA TYR A 74 2.33 8.20 12.41
C TYR A 74 3.31 8.41 13.58
N ALA A 75 4.07 9.50 13.58
CA ALA A 75 4.98 9.82 14.69
C ALA A 75 4.24 10.06 16.00
N ALA A 76 3.11 10.78 15.98
CA ALA A 76 2.26 10.99 17.15
C ALA A 76 1.63 9.68 17.67
N GLN A 77 1.22 8.79 16.77
CA GLN A 77 0.73 7.46 17.15
C GLN A 77 1.85 6.61 17.77
N HIS A 78 3.04 6.59 17.19
CA HIS A 78 4.18 5.86 17.73
C HIS A 78 4.73 6.45 19.03
N SER A 79 4.64 7.77 19.23
CA SER A 79 4.98 8.39 20.52
C SER A 79 3.91 8.08 21.57
N SER A 80 2.63 8.06 21.19
CA SER A 80 1.54 7.64 22.10
C SER A 80 1.63 6.16 22.50
N SER A 81 2.11 5.28 21.62
CA SER A 81 2.35 3.87 21.96
C SER A 81 3.59 3.67 22.83
N ARG A 82 4.57 4.58 22.80
CA ARG A 82 5.68 4.63 23.77
C ARG A 82 5.27 5.32 25.08
N ALA A 83 4.25 6.17 25.04
CA ALA A 83 3.63 6.80 26.21
C ALA A 83 2.50 5.94 26.82
N TYR A 84 2.56 4.61 26.68
CA TYR A 84 1.82 3.62 27.49
C TYR A 84 2.35 3.63 28.95
N GLY A 85 2.43 4.83 29.54
CA GLY A 85 3.09 5.15 30.79
C GLY A 85 2.99 6.63 31.17
N ALA A 86 2.31 7.48 30.38
CA ALA A 86 1.94 8.82 30.83
C ALA A 86 0.52 8.78 31.39
N SER A 87 0.42 8.63 32.71
CA SER A 87 -0.85 8.77 33.44
C SER A 87 -1.39 10.18 33.23
N VAL A 88 -2.53 10.30 32.54
CA VAL A 88 -3.35 11.51 32.62
C VAL A 88 -3.83 11.62 34.06
N SER A 89 -3.53 12.74 34.71
CA SER A 89 -3.96 13.05 36.07
C SER A 89 -5.50 13.10 36.14
N GLY A 90 -6.09 11.95 36.47
CA GLY A 90 -7.23 11.78 37.36
C GLY A 90 -8.50 12.62 37.10
N SER A 91 -9.29 12.22 36.10
CA SER A 91 -10.73 12.09 36.36
C SER A 91 -10.97 10.72 37.00
N GLN A 92 -11.99 10.60 37.87
CA GLN A 92 -12.37 9.33 38.48
C GLN A 92 -12.75 8.24 37.45
N SER A 93 -13.12 8.66 36.23
CA SER A 93 -13.32 7.79 35.07
C SER A 93 -12.00 7.23 34.50
N GLY A 94 -10.92 8.01 34.51
CA GLY A 94 -9.60 7.56 34.06
C GLY A 94 -9.04 6.41 34.91
N SER A 95 -9.18 6.49 36.24
CA SER A 95 -8.71 5.40 37.13
C SER A 95 -9.57 4.14 37.02
N ALA A 96 -10.87 4.27 36.79
CA ALA A 96 -11.78 3.13 36.56
C ALA A 96 -11.48 2.42 35.24
N CYS A 97 -11.26 3.18 34.16
CA CYS A 97 -10.86 2.65 32.86
C CYS A 97 -9.51 1.89 32.94
N GLU A 98 -8.51 2.47 33.59
CA GLU A 98 -7.21 1.80 33.78
C GLU A 98 -7.29 0.57 34.70
N ALA A 99 -8.19 0.57 35.70
CA ALA A 99 -8.46 -0.62 36.49
C ALA A 99 -9.10 -1.75 35.67
N ALA A 100 -10.08 -1.42 34.83
CA ALA A 100 -10.75 -2.38 33.95
C ALA A 100 -9.78 -3.02 32.94
N LYS A 101 -8.87 -2.21 32.34
CA LYS A 101 -7.81 -2.71 31.45
C LYS A 101 -6.88 -3.70 32.17
N ARG A 102 -6.39 -3.34 33.36
CA ARG A 102 -5.53 -4.23 34.17
C ARG A 102 -6.22 -5.54 34.53
N GLN A 103 -7.51 -5.49 34.85
CA GLN A 103 -8.30 -6.69 35.13
C GLN A 103 -8.41 -7.60 33.90
N ARG A 104 -8.75 -7.05 32.72
CA ARG A 104 -8.78 -7.81 31.47
C ARG A 104 -7.44 -8.51 31.23
N ASP A 105 -6.34 -7.78 31.36
CA ASP A 105 -5.00 -8.33 31.08
C ASP A 105 -4.63 -9.46 32.06
N ALA A 106 -5.03 -9.35 33.34
CA ALA A 106 -4.87 -10.42 34.32
C ALA A 106 -5.71 -11.68 33.97
N VAL A 107 -6.97 -11.50 33.57
CA VAL A 107 -7.84 -12.60 33.12
C VAL A 107 -7.29 -13.26 31.86
N TYR A 108 -6.80 -12.45 30.92
CA TYR A 108 -6.19 -12.88 29.68
C TYR A 108 -4.89 -13.65 29.89
N LYS A 109 -4.08 -13.25 30.88
CA LYS A 109 -2.88 -13.97 31.30
C LYS A 109 -3.22 -15.30 31.97
N ALA A 110 -4.25 -15.34 32.81
CA ALA A 110 -4.71 -16.56 33.47
C ALA A 110 -5.33 -17.57 32.49
N ALA A 111 -6.07 -17.09 31.49
CA ALA A 111 -6.68 -17.94 30.46
C ALA A 111 -5.64 -18.53 29.47
N GLY A 112 -4.53 -17.84 29.25
CA GLY A 112 -3.49 -18.25 28.31
C GLY A 112 -4.05 -18.54 26.92
N LEU A 113 -3.69 -19.68 26.35
CA LEU A 113 -4.17 -20.13 25.03
C LEU A 113 -5.64 -20.57 25.02
N LYS A 114 -6.29 -20.74 26.18
CA LYS A 114 -7.68 -21.21 26.31
C LYS A 114 -8.69 -20.05 26.32
N ARG A 115 -8.35 -18.91 25.72
CA ARG A 115 -9.23 -17.74 25.68
C ARG A 115 -10.40 -17.98 24.72
N SER A 116 -11.60 -18.17 25.26
CA SER A 116 -12.82 -18.27 24.45
C SER A 116 -13.29 -16.90 23.97
N PHE A 117 -14.05 -16.89 22.89
CA PHE A 117 -14.66 -15.67 22.36
C PHE A 117 -15.59 -15.00 23.38
N GLU A 118 -16.40 -15.78 24.10
CA GLU A 118 -17.31 -15.26 25.14
C GLU A 118 -16.55 -14.54 26.25
N LEU A 119 -15.44 -15.14 26.72
CA LEU A 119 -14.58 -14.52 27.73
C LEU A 119 -14.01 -13.19 27.23
N SER A 120 -13.51 -13.16 25.99
CA SER A 120 -13.00 -11.94 25.37
C SER A 120 -14.07 -10.86 25.24
N SER A 121 -15.22 -11.20 24.66
CA SER A 121 -16.32 -10.28 24.44
C SER A 121 -16.81 -9.66 25.75
N ARG A 122 -16.89 -10.45 26.83
CA ARG A 122 -17.29 -9.95 28.15
C ARG A 122 -16.28 -8.96 28.72
N MET A 123 -14.98 -9.26 28.63
CA MET A 123 -13.95 -8.37 29.16
C MET A 123 -13.83 -7.08 28.34
N ASP A 124 -13.95 -7.17 27.01
CA ASP A 124 -13.89 -6.00 26.15
C ASP A 124 -15.13 -5.09 26.36
N GLY A 125 -16.31 -5.66 26.60
CA GLY A 125 -17.51 -4.90 27.01
C GLY A 125 -17.33 -4.17 28.34
N GLN A 126 -16.74 -4.83 29.35
CA GLN A 126 -16.45 -4.20 30.65
C GLN A 126 -15.47 -3.04 30.52
N VAL A 127 -14.44 -3.16 29.68
CA VAL A 127 -13.50 -2.07 29.41
C VAL A 127 -14.20 -0.93 28.68
N HIS A 128 -15.04 -1.23 27.69
CA HIS A 128 -15.80 -0.22 26.97
C HIS A 128 -16.71 0.59 27.90
N ASP A 129 -17.44 -0.08 28.79
CA ASP A 129 -18.33 0.58 29.74
C ASP A 129 -17.58 1.43 30.79
N ALA A 130 -16.37 1.05 31.16
CA ALA A 130 -15.55 1.78 32.12
C ALA A 130 -14.78 2.97 31.50
N CYS A 131 -14.60 2.96 30.17
CA CYS A 131 -13.79 3.94 29.44
C CYS A 131 -14.61 4.93 28.60
N LYS A 132 -15.93 4.79 28.53
CA LYS A 132 -16.85 5.79 27.95
C LYS A 132 -17.08 6.95 28.91
#